data_AF-A0A0C9W8U7-F1
#
_entry.id   AF-A0A0C9W8U7-F1
#
_cell.length_a   1.000
_cell.length_b   1.000
_cell.length_c   1.000
_cell.angle_alpha   90.00
_cell.angle_beta   90.00
_cell.angle_gamma   90.00
#
_symmetry.space_group_name_H-M   'P 1'
#
loop_
_entity.id
_entity.type
_entity.pdbx_description
1 polymer ?
#
loop_
_entity_poly.entity_id
_entity_poly.type
_entity_poly.pdbx_seq_one_letter_code
_entity_poly.pdbx_strand_id
1 'polypeptide(L)'
;QLLRDVKTRWDSTFFMINRLRTLHQAVDYFLAAPRNSDLAKHKMSALEWEVLQDLEVVLEVPSLAQHTMSGEHSPLAGGTLPTYETFVVQWQTLASSPNHPQL
;
A
#
# COMPACT_ATOMS: atom_id res chain seq x y z
N GLN A 1 11.70 19.40 -8.39
CA GLN A 1 10.51 18.63 -8.80
C GLN A 1 9.44 18.90 -7.76
N LEU A 2 8.32 19.55 -8.12
CA LEU A 2 7.26 19.85 -7.16
C LEU A 2 6.52 18.54 -6.81
N LEU A 3 6.68 18.09 -5.56
CA LEU A 3 5.75 17.17 -4.92
C LEU A 3 4.35 17.82 -5.00
N ARG A 4 3.53 17.40 -5.97
CA ARG A 4 2.11 17.73 -5.93
C ARG A 4 1.54 16.97 -4.74
N ASP A 5 1.14 17.72 -3.74
CA ASP A 5 0.50 17.26 -2.51
C ASP A 5 -0.85 16.63 -2.88
N VAL A 6 -0.81 15.36 -3.29
CA VAL A 6 -2.00 14.52 -3.36
C VAL A 6 -2.36 14.21 -1.91
N LYS A 7 -3.46 14.82 -1.45
CA LYS A 7 -3.98 14.73 -0.07
C LYS A 7 -4.18 13.27 0.39
N THR A 8 -4.28 12.35 -0.56
CA THR A 8 -4.30 10.90 -0.38
C THR A 8 -2.90 10.33 -0.59
N ARG A 9 -2.14 10.22 0.51
CA ARG A 9 -0.79 9.64 0.60
C ARG A 9 -0.77 8.10 0.44
N TRP A 10 -1.51 7.59 -0.56
CA TRP A 10 -1.62 6.16 -0.81
C TRP A 10 -0.29 5.58 -1.30
N ASP A 11 0.41 6.26 -2.20
CA ASP A 11 1.72 5.81 -2.72
C ASP A 11 2.78 5.69 -1.62
N SER A 12 2.96 6.73 -0.79
CA SER A 12 3.97 6.67 0.27
C SER A 12 3.66 5.58 1.30
N THR A 13 2.38 5.36 1.58
CA THR A 13 1.94 4.32 2.51
C THR A 13 2.15 2.93 1.91
N PHE A 14 1.80 2.74 0.64
CA PHE A 14 2.07 1.51 -0.13
C PHE A 14 3.55 1.15 -0.12
N PHE A 15 4.43 2.09 -0.51
CA PHE A 15 5.88 1.86 -0.53
C PHE A 15 6.45 1.59 0.86
N MET A 16 5.93 2.25 1.89
CA MET A 16 6.35 2.00 3.27
C MET A 16 5.97 0.58 3.73
N ILE A 17 4.75 0.12 3.43
CA ILE A 17 4.27 -1.23 3.75
C ILE A 17 5.08 -2.28 2.98
N ASN A 18 5.26 -2.10 1.67
CA ASN A 18 6.05 -3.02 0.84
C ASN A 18 7.50 -3.13 1.34
N ARG A 19 8.11 -2.00 1.70
CA ARG A 19 9.47 -1.97 2.27
C ARG A 19 9.53 -2.65 3.63
N LEU A 20 8.55 -2.42 4.50
CA LEU A 20 8.46 -3.06 5.81
C LEU A 20 8.34 -4.57 5.70
N ARG A 21 7.49 -5.07 4.79
CA ARG A 21 7.35 -6.51 4.49
C ARG A 21 8.63 -7.12 3.94
N THR A 22 9.30 -6.43 3.00
CA THR A 22 10.60 -6.87 2.46
C THR A 22 11.66 -7.01 3.56
N LEU A 23 11.62 -6.13 4.56
CA LEU A 23 12.56 -6.11 5.68
C LEU A 23 12.08 -6.89 6.91
N HIS A 24 10.99 -7.65 6.83
CA HIS A 24 10.35 -8.30 7.98
C HIS A 24 11.35 -9.04 8.88
N GLN A 25 12.19 -9.90 8.30
CA GLN A 25 13.20 -10.67 9.07
C GLN A 25 14.24 -9.77 9.76
N ALA A 26 14.66 -8.69 9.10
CA ALA A 26 15.63 -7.75 9.65
C ALA A 26 15.03 -6.91 10.79
N VAL A 27 13.76 -6.51 10.65
CA VAL A 27 13.01 -5.81 11.70
C VAL A 27 12.82 -6.72 12.91
N ASP A 28 12.47 -7.98 12.69
CA ASP A 28 12.33 -8.97 13.76
C ASP A 28 13.63 -9.19 14.53
N TYR A 29 14.76 -9.31 13.81
CA TYR A 29 16.08 -9.40 14.43
C TYR A 29 16.44 -8.12 15.21
N PHE A 30 16.13 -6.95 14.64
CA PHE A 30 16.38 -5.67 15.28
C PHE A 30 15.56 -5.48 16.57
N LEU A 31 14.30 -5.91 16.58
CA LEU A 31 13.42 -5.84 17.75
C LEU A 31 13.78 -6.88 18.83
N ALA A 32 14.36 -8.01 18.42
CA ALA A 32 14.84 -9.05 19.36
C ALA A 32 16.18 -8.69 20.03
N ALA A 33 16.89 -7.66 19.56
CA ALA A 33 18.17 -7.26 20.13
C ALA A 33 17.98 -6.70 21.56
N PRO A 34 18.79 -7.12 22.56
CA PRO A 34 18.66 -6.65 23.95
C PRO A 34 18.76 -5.12 24.10
N ARG A 35 19.51 -4.48 23.20
CA ARG A 35 19.70 -3.02 23.13
C ARG A 35 18.41 -2.26 22.78
N ASN A 36 17.46 -2.93 22.14
CA ASN A 36 16.20 -2.36 21.64
C ASN A 36 14.99 -2.98 22.37
N SER A 37 15.19 -3.46 23.60
CA SER A 37 14.14 -4.12 24.40
C SER A 37 12.93 -3.22 24.68
N ASP A 38 13.12 -1.90 24.65
CA ASP A 38 12.07 -0.89 24.72
C ASP A 38 11.15 -0.88 23.49
N LEU A 39 11.69 -1.28 22.33
CA LEU A 39 10.97 -1.37 21.05
C LEU A 39 10.27 -2.71 20.85
N ALA A 40 10.62 -3.75 21.63
CA ALA A 40 10.02 -5.08 21.51
C ALA A 40 8.47 -5.06 21.64
N LYS A 41 7.91 -4.08 22.37
CA LYS A 41 6.46 -3.86 22.49
C LYS A 41 5.77 -3.45 21.18
N HIS A 42 6.54 -3.00 20.18
CA HIS A 42 6.05 -2.62 18.85
C HIS A 42 6.18 -3.76 17.84
N LYS A 43 6.57 -4.96 18.28
CA LYS A 43 6.59 -6.13 17.42
C LYS A 43 5.18 -6.47 16.99
N MET A 44 4.98 -6.54 15.67
CA MET A 44 3.70 -6.90 15.07
C MET A 44 3.46 -8.40 15.20
N SER A 45 2.23 -8.75 15.55
CA SER A 45 1.69 -10.11 15.54
C SER A 45 1.50 -10.62 14.11
N ALA A 46 1.36 -11.95 13.96
CA ALA A 46 1.10 -12.56 12.66
C ALA A 46 -0.17 -11.99 11.98
N LEU A 47 -1.22 -11.73 12.76
CA LEU A 47 -2.46 -11.13 12.27
C LEU A 47 -2.23 -9.71 11.73
N GLU A 48 -1.44 -8.89 12.43
CA GLU A 48 -1.13 -7.54 11.96
C GLU A 48 -0.29 -7.54 10.67
N TRP A 49 0.54 -8.57 10.46
CA TRP A 49 1.25 -8.77 9.20
C TRP A 49 0.32 -9.19 8.05
N GLU A 50 -0.70 -10.01 8.33
CA GLU A 50 -1.74 -10.37 7.35
C GLU A 50 -2.54 -9.12 6.94
N VAL A 51 -3.00 -8.32 7.92
CA VAL A 51 -3.67 -7.04 7.65
C VAL A 51 -2.81 -6.08 6.82
N LEU A 52 -1.49 -6.04 7.06
CA LEU A 52 -0.58 -5.25 6.23
C LEU A 52 -0.49 -5.75 4.79
N GLN A 53 -0.50 -7.06 4.57
CA GLN A 53 -0.52 -7.64 3.23
C GLN A 53 -1.82 -7.27 2.51
N ASP A 54 -2.92 -7.28 3.23
CA ASP A 54 -4.24 -6.95 2.70
C ASP A 54 -4.32 -5.48 2.29
N LEU A 55 -3.79 -4.59 3.13
CA LEU A 55 -3.65 -3.18 2.84
C LEU A 55 -2.73 -2.92 1.64
N GLU A 56 -1.66 -3.70 1.46
CA GLU A 56 -0.81 -3.58 0.28
C GLU A 56 -1.60 -3.87 -1.01
N VAL A 57 -2.40 -4.94 -1.03
CA VAL A 57 -3.24 -5.29 -2.20
C VAL A 57 -4.26 -4.19 -2.51
N VAL A 58 -4.90 -3.64 -1.49
CA VAL A 58 -5.86 -2.54 -1.66
C VAL A 58 -5.19 -1.28 -2.19
N LEU A 59 -3.96 -0.99 -1.74
CA LEU A 59 -3.20 0.21 -2.10
C LEU A 59 -2.38 0.07 -3.40
N GLU A 60 -2.16 -1.14 -3.90
CA GLU A 60 -1.51 -1.37 -5.20
C GLU A 60 -2.31 -0.73 -6.34
N VAL A 61 -3.62 -0.92 -6.31
CA VAL A 61 -4.58 -0.42 -7.30
C VAL A 61 -4.51 1.10 -7.51
N PRO A 62 -4.64 1.95 -6.46
CA PRO A 62 -4.51 3.40 -6.62
C PRO A 62 -3.06 3.84 -6.93
N SER A 63 -2.06 3.12 -6.44
CA SER A 63 -0.64 3.42 -6.73
C SER A 63 -0.32 3.27 -8.23
N LEU A 64 -0.84 2.20 -8.86
CA LEU A 64 -0.68 1.96 -10.29
C LEU A 64 -1.42 3.02 -11.13
N ALA A 65 -2.64 3.38 -10.74
CA ALA A 65 -3.41 4.45 -11.38
C ALA A 65 -2.67 5.80 -11.31
N GLN A 66 -2.14 6.14 -10.12
CA GLN A 66 -1.38 7.37 -9.91
C GLN A 66 -0.09 7.41 -10.72
N HIS A 67 0.67 6.30 -10.79
CA HIS A 67 1.87 6.20 -11.63
C HIS A 67 1.56 6.36 -13.12
N THR A 68 0.51 5.69 -13.59
CA THR A 68 0.07 5.75 -14.99
C THR A 68 -0.29 7.17 -15.39
N MET A 69 -1.06 7.87 -14.55
CA MET A 69 -1.48 9.26 -14.79
C MET A 69 -0.33 10.27 -14.65
N SER A 70 0.67 9.98 -13.82
CA SER A 70 1.83 10.87 -13.61
C SER A 70 2.88 10.78 -14.71
N GLY A 71 2.88 9.69 -15.49
CA GLY A 71 3.78 9.48 -16.63
C GLY A 71 3.31 10.11 -17.94
N GLU A 72 2.05 10.53 -18.04
CA GLU A 72 1.52 11.16 -19.25
C GLU A 72 1.88 12.65 -19.31
N HIS A 73 2.65 13.03 -20.34
CA HIS A 73 3.05 14.42 -20.60
C HIS A 73 1.86 15.32 -21.06
N SER A 74 0.69 14.74 -21.33
CA SER A 74 -0.48 15.44 -21.82
C SER A 74 -1.68 15.14 -20.91
N PRO A 75 -2.27 16.13 -20.22
CA PRO A 75 -3.42 15.91 -19.36
C PRO A 75 -4.66 15.77 -20.24
N LEU A 76 -4.87 14.58 -20.82
CA LEU A 76 -6.11 14.29 -21.50
C LEU A 76 -7.15 14.01 -20.42
N ALA A 77 -7.92 15.04 -20.09
CA ALA A 77 -9.10 14.96 -19.22
C ALA A 77 -10.11 13.87 -19.65
N GLY A 78 -9.99 13.33 -20.86
CA GLY A 78 -10.77 12.17 -21.34
C GLY A 78 -10.28 10.80 -20.86
N GLY A 79 -9.04 10.67 -20.37
CA GLY A 79 -8.47 9.40 -19.86
C GLY A 79 -8.66 9.21 -18.35
N THR A 80 -8.91 10.29 -17.61
CA THR A 80 -9.04 10.24 -16.15
C THR A 80 -10.27 9.45 -15.71
N LEU A 81 -11.43 9.66 -16.33
CA LEU A 81 -12.68 8.95 -16.06
C LEU A 81 -12.54 7.43 -16.25
N PRO A 82 -12.03 6.92 -17.39
CA PRO A 82 -11.73 5.51 -17.55
C PRO A 82 -10.77 4.94 -16.49
N THR A 83 -9.75 5.69 -16.08
CA THR A 83 -8.84 5.27 -15.00
C THR A 83 -9.56 5.16 -13.65
N TYR A 84 -10.43 6.13 -13.33
CA TYR A 84 -11.26 6.10 -12.13
C TYR A 84 -12.24 4.91 -12.12
N GLU A 85 -12.91 4.66 -13.24
CA GLU A 85 -13.82 3.51 -13.39
C GLU A 85 -13.07 2.17 -13.25
N THR A 86 -11.87 2.07 -13.83
CA THR A 86 -11.07 0.83 -13.81
C THR A 86 -10.71 0.41 -12.40
N PHE A 87 -10.22 1.34 -11.56
CA PHE A 87 -9.85 0.96 -10.21
C PHE A 87 -11.07 0.70 -9.30
N VAL A 88 -12.19 1.39 -9.52
CA VAL A 88 -13.45 1.13 -8.79
C VAL A 88 -13.94 -0.27 -9.09
N VAL A 89 -13.90 -0.69 -10.36
CA VAL A 89 -14.23 -2.06 -10.76
C VAL A 89 -13.26 -3.08 -10.15
N GLN A 90 -11.97 -2.78 -10.09
CA GLN A 90 -10.97 -3.63 -9.44
C GLN A 90 -11.26 -3.81 -7.95
N TRP A 91 -11.57 -2.73 -7.21
CA TRP A 91 -11.95 -2.82 -5.79
C TRP A 91 -13.27 -3.57 -5.58
N GLN A 92 -14.28 -3.38 -6.43
CA GLN A 92 -15.53 -4.14 -6.36
C GLN A 92 -15.31 -5.63 -6.64
N THR A 93 -14.41 -5.96 -7.56
CA THR A 93 -14.02 -7.35 -7.87
C THR A 93 -13.26 -7.97 -6.69
N LEU A 94 -12.34 -7.23 -6.07
CA LEU A 94 -11.63 -7.64 -4.86
C LEU A 94 -12.60 -7.87 -3.70
N ALA A 95 -13.59 -7.00 -3.51
CA ALA A 95 -14.61 -7.14 -2.47
C ALA A 95 -15.59 -8.30 -2.71
N SER A 96 -15.80 -8.68 -3.97
CA SER A 96 -16.70 -9.79 -4.35
C SER A 96 -15.97 -11.15 -4.41
N SER A 97 -14.64 -11.15 -4.35
CA SER A 97 -13.84 -12.38 -4.35
C SER A 97 -13.98 -13.11 -3.01
N PRO A 98 -14.23 -14.43 -2.99
CA PRO A 98 -14.38 -15.21 -1.76
C PRO A 98 -13.08 -15.36 -0.94
N ASN A 99 -11.93 -14.94 -1.48
CA ASN A 99 -10.67 -14.81 -0.75
C ASN A 99 -10.56 -13.42 -0.10
N HIS A 100 -11.53 -13.10 0.75
CA HIS A 100 -11.51 -11.83 1.47
C HIS A 100 -10.28 -11.81 2.41
N PRO A 101 -9.42 -10.80 2.32
CA PRO A 101 -8.55 -10.45 3.44
C PRO A 101 -9.42 -10.13 4.65
N GLN A 102 -9.37 -10.94 5.72
CA GLN A 102 -10.21 -10.72 6.90
C GLN A 102 -9.69 -9.53 7.69
N LEU A 103 -10.18 -8.34 7.33
CA LEU A 103 -10.11 -7.14 8.16
C LEU A 103 -11.05 -7.27 9.36
#